data_AF-A0A934BHM4-F1
#
_entry.id   AF-A0A934BHM4-F1
#
_cell.length_a   1.000
_cell.length_b   1.000
_cell.length_c   1.000
_cell.angle_alpha   90.00
_cell.angle_beta   90.00
_cell.angle_gamma   90.00
#
_symmetry.space_group_name_H-M   'P 1'
#
loop_
_entity.id
_entity.type
_entity.pdbx_description
1 polymer ?
#
loop_
_entity_poly.entity_id
_entity_poly.type
_entity_poly.pdbx_seq_one_letter_code
_entity_poly.pdbx_strand_id
1 'polypeptide(L)' 'MQNQTIPERLYTVSEVLRLLNIPRHRLVYLFDCRKLRVEEFPILPNGHKVFRESDLEKIKKALFEVSSK' A
#
# COMPACT_ATOMS: atom_id res chain seq x y z
N MET A 1 -14.65 -21.64 -20.44
CA MET A 1 -13.66 -21.69 -19.34
C MET A 1 -13.95 -20.51 -18.44
N GLN A 2 -14.49 -20.75 -17.24
CA GLN A 2 -14.70 -19.68 -16.26
C GLN A 2 -13.33 -19.31 -15.69
N ASN A 3 -12.74 -18.22 -16.15
CA ASN A 3 -11.59 -17.60 -15.49
C ASN A 3 -12.06 -17.20 -14.09
N GLN A 4 -11.83 -18.07 -13.10
CA GLN A 4 -11.91 -17.73 -11.69
C GLN A 4 -10.84 -16.66 -11.45
N THR A 5 -11.24 -15.40 -11.58
CA THR A 5 -10.47 -14.28 -11.06
C THR A 5 -10.43 -14.50 -9.56
N ILE A 6 -9.29 -14.99 -9.06
CA ILE A 6 -9.03 -15.06 -7.63
C ILE A 6 -9.30 -13.64 -7.10
N PRO A 7 -10.21 -13.44 -6.15
CA PRO A 7 -10.49 -12.12 -5.63
C PRO A 7 -9.17 -11.56 -5.09
N GLU A 8 -8.68 -10.49 -5.72
CA GLU A 8 -7.42 -9.86 -5.36
C GLU A 8 -7.52 -9.46 -3.88
N ARG A 9 -6.64 -10.03 -3.05
CA ARG A 9 -6.67 -9.77 -1.61
C ARG A 9 -6.34 -8.31 -1.36
N LEU A 10 -7.25 -7.62 -0.68
CA LEU A 10 -7.06 -6.25 -0.23
C LEU A 10 -6.55 -6.25 1.21
N TYR A 11 -5.60 -5.36 1.47
CA TYR A 11 -5.00 -5.15 2.77
C TYR A 11 -5.42 -3.79 3.31
N THR A 12 -5.79 -3.74 4.58
CA THR A 12 -6.01 -2.49 5.32
C THR A 12 -4.67 -1.85 5.67
N VAL A 13 -4.68 -0.55 6.01
CA VAL A 13 -3.49 0.15 6.54
C VAL A 13 -2.83 -0.66 7.66
N SER A 14 -3.60 -1.15 8.63
CA SER A 14 -3.08 -1.91 9.77
C SER A 14 -2.44 -3.24 9.37
N GLU A 15 -2.90 -3.88 8.31
CA GLU A 15 -2.26 -5.09 7.76
C GLU A 15 -0.98 -4.74 7.02
N VAL A 16 -0.96 -3.68 6.22
CA VAL A 16 0.26 -3.20 5.54
C VAL A 16 1.37 -2.89 6.55
N LEU A 17 1.05 -2.16 7.62
CA LEU A 17 2.03 -1.83 8.67
C LEU A 17 2.61 -3.09 9.33
N ARG A 18 1.77 -4.10 9.58
CA ARG A 18 2.20 -5.39 10.15
C ARG A 18 3.04 -6.19 9.15
N LEU A 19 2.60 -6.30 7.90
CA LEU A 19 3.30 -7.06 6.85
C LEU A 19 4.67 -6.48 6.50
N LEU A 20 4.77 -5.15 6.47
CA LEU A 20 6.03 -4.47 6.17
C LEU A 20 6.88 -4.21 7.42
N ASN A 21 6.35 -4.53 8.60
CA ASN A 21 6.98 -4.26 9.90
C ASN A 21 7.49 -2.81 10.02
N ILE A 22 6.62 -1.85 9.69
CA ILE A 22 6.93 -0.41 9.75
C ILE A 22 5.97 0.36 10.64
N PRO A 23 6.44 1.43 11.28
CA PRO A 23 5.55 2.36 11.99
C PRO A 23 4.72 3.20 11.00
N ARG A 24 3.53 3.61 11.43
CA ARG A 24 2.56 4.37 10.61
C ARG A 24 3.17 5.63 9.97
N HIS A 25 4.02 6.36 10.70
CA HIS A 25 4.62 7.59 10.20
C HIS A 25 5.48 7.37 8.96
N ARG A 26 6.12 6.20 8.80
CA ARG A 26 6.91 5.88 7.59
C ARG A 26 6.02 5.73 6.37
N LEU A 27 4.88 5.06 6.50
CA LEU A 27 3.92 4.94 5.41
C LEU A 27 3.33 6.31 5.04
N VAL A 28 2.96 7.11 6.04
CA VAL A 28 2.43 8.47 5.82
C VAL A 28 3.46 9.36 5.12
N TYR A 29 4.72 9.32 5.55
CA TYR A 29 5.82 10.07 4.94
C TYR A 29 5.97 9.80 3.43
N LEU A 30 5.73 8.57 2.96
CA LEU A 30 5.79 8.26 1.53
C LEU A 30 4.73 9.03 0.72
N PHE A 31 3.55 9.26 1.30
CA PHE A 31 2.51 10.07 0.66
C PHE A 31 2.83 11.56 0.78
N ASP A 32 3.27 12.02 1.95
CA ASP A 32 3.59 13.43 2.20
C ASP A 32 4.72 13.93 1.29
N CYS A 33 5.76 13.10 1.09
CA CYS A 33 6.86 13.40 0.17
C CYS A 33 6.57 13.08 -1.30
N ARG A 34 5.30 12.78 -1.64
CA ARG A 34 4.85 12.43 -3.00
C ARG A 34 5.62 11.27 -3.65
N LYS A 35 6.20 10.38 -2.83
CA LYS A 35 6.82 9.13 -3.30
C LYS A 35 5.77 8.12 -3.73
N LEU A 36 4.59 8.18 -3.12
CA LEU A 36 3.39 7.46 -3.52
C LEU A 36 2.25 8.47 -3.71
N ARG A 37 1.44 8.32 -4.75
CA ARG A 37 0.28 9.18 -4.99
C ARG A 37 -0.98 8.51 -4.45
N VAL A 38 -1.78 9.22 -3.67
CA VAL A 38 -2.96 8.63 -3.00
C VAL A 38 -3.97 8.08 -4.01
N GLU A 39 -4.06 8.71 -5.18
CA GLU A 39 -4.95 8.41 -6.28
C GLU A 39 -4.65 7.06 -6.95
N GLU A 40 -3.44 6.52 -6.75
CA GLU A 40 -3.03 5.21 -7.27
C GLU A 40 -3.57 4.04 -6.43
N PHE A 41 -4.14 4.32 -5.26
CA PHE A 41 -4.58 3.30 -4.31
C PHE A 41 -6.11 3.24 -4.22
N PRO A 42 -6.69 2.03 -4.13
CA PRO A 42 -8.13 1.89 -3.99
C PRO A 42 -8.63 2.46 -2.66
N ILE A 43 -9.74 3.18 -2.74
CA ILE A 43 -10.50 3.64 -1.59
C ILE A 43 -11.85 2.93 -1.64
N LEU A 44 -12.21 2.26 -0.55
CA LEU A 44 -13.51 1.61 -0.43
C LEU A 44 -14.62 2.66 -0.37
N PRO A 45 -15.88 2.31 -0.71
CA PRO A 45 -17.02 3.24 -0.64
C PRO A 45 -17.25 3.87 0.73
N ASN A 46 -16.76 3.23 1.81
CA ASN A 46 -16.79 3.76 3.18
C ASN A 46 -15.65 4.75 3.50
N GLY A 47 -14.83 5.13 2.51
CA GLY A 47 -13.72 6.05 2.67
C GLY A 47 -12.42 5.42 3.20
N HIS A 48 -12.40 4.11 3.46
CA HIS A 48 -11.19 3.44 3.95
C HIS A 48 -10.21 3.16 2.82
N LYS A 49 -8.95 3.57 2.99
CA LYS A 49 -7.86 3.21 2.08
C LYS A 49 -7.50 1.73 2.26
N VAL A 50 -7.45 1.02 1.15
CA VAL A 50 -6.99 -0.37 1.07
C VAL A 50 -5.88 -0.50 0.02
N PHE A 51 -5.14 -1.60 0.08
CA PHE A 51 -3.94 -1.81 -0.71
C PHE A 51 -4.02 -3.17 -1.39
N ARG A 52 -3.64 -3.24 -2.66
CA ARG A 52 -3.46 -4.51 -3.37
C ARG A 52 -2.11 -5.13 -3.03
N GLU A 53 -1.92 -6.38 -3.39
CA GLU A 53 -0.60 -7.02 -3.27
C GLU A 53 0.47 -6.27 -4.11
N SER A 54 0.10 -5.84 -5.32
CA SER A 54 0.97 -5.01 -6.17
C SER A 54 1.34 -3.66 -5.55
N ASP A 55 0.47 -3.09 -4.73
CA ASP A 55 0.73 -1.85 -4.00
C ASP A 55 1.73 -2.05 -2.85
N LEU A 56 1.73 -3.23 -2.21
CA LEU A 56 2.74 -3.58 -1.19
C LEU A 56 4.16 -3.54 -1.77
N GLU A 57 4.35 -4.02 -3.01
CA GLU A 57 5.64 -3.96 -3.67
C GLU A 57 6.08 -2.52 -3.95
N LYS A 58 5.16 -1.65 -4.38
CA LYS A 58 5.45 -0.22 -4.58
C LYS A 58 5.86 0.44 -3.27
N ILE A 59 5.14 0.16 -2.18
CA ILE A 59 5.46 0.69 -0.85
C ILE A 59 6.84 0.20 -0.39
N LYS A 60 7.16 -1.09 -0.55
CA LYS A 60 8.48 -1.65 -0.22
C LYS A 60 9.60 -0.94 -1.00
N LYS A 61 9.44 -0.76 -2.31
CA LYS A 61 10.42 -0.06 -3.16
C LYS A 61 10.62 1.38 -2.71
N ALA A 62 9.54 2.11 -2.48
CA ALA A 62 9.61 3.49 -2.01
C ALA A 62 10.28 3.63 -0.62
N LEU A 63 10.02 2.68 0.30
CA LEU A 63 10.70 2.63 1.60
C LEU A 63 12.21 2.40 1.46
N PHE A 64 12.61 1.48 0.57
CA PHE A 64 14.02 1.22 0.31
C PHE A 64 14.72 2.46 -0.27
N GLU A 65 14.14 3.09 -1.30
CA GLU A 65 14.69 4.31 -1.92
C GLU A 65 14.88 5.47 -0.94
N VAL A 66 13.96 5.62 0.03
CA VAL A 66 14.06 6.66 1.06
C VAL A 66 15.12 6.30 2.11
N SER A 67 15.30 5.01 2.42
CA SER A 67 16.27 4.55 3.41
C SER A 67 17.70 4.43 2.89
N SER A 68 17.90 4.33 1.57
CA SER A 68 19.22 4.22 0.92
C SER A 68 19.88 5.56 0.60
N LYS A 69 19.39 6.65 1.21
CA LYS A 69 20.00 7.98 1.17
C LYS A 69 20.55 8.35 2.54
#